data_AF-A0A1B6F6W9-F1
#
_entry.id   AF-A0A1B6F6W9-F1
#
_cell.length_a   1.000
_cell.length_b   1.000
_cell.length_c   1.000
_cell.angle_alpha   90.00
_cell.angle_beta   90.00
_cell.angle_gamma   90.00
#
_symmetry.space_group_name_H-M   'P 1'
#
loop_
_entity.id
_entity.type
_entity.pdbx_description
1 polymer ?
#
loop_
_entity_poly.entity_id
_entity_poly.type
_entity_poly.pdbx_seq_one_letter_code
_entity_poly.pdbx_strand_id
1 'polypeptide(L)'
;VNCRLKSDLIICMVTAVFVFGIHCSTVFTALQPEINPVLWSVAGCVGLLLHYVMPQLRKQLPWLCIARPVLRSHEHSQFEVRDAARVMWFEKLYVYLCCFERNILYPVVFLACLTSESPAIVRKFGPYAASIVITICALKCLRCAFSHPPSQYLILAFACLFFQLDYAAASETFLIDYFVTAIAFSKTHEFLLKVQFVVTYIAPWQITWGSAFHAFAQPFSVPHSAMMFLQAAISAALSAPLNPFLGSAVFLTSYVRPVKFWERDYNTRRVDHSNTRLSSHLERNLGADDNNLNSIFYEHLTRSLQHSLCGDLILGRWGAVAQGDCFVLASDYLNCLVHIIELGNGLVTFQMRGLEFRGTYCQQREVEAISEGVEDNEGCCCCEPGHLPNMLSLNSAFSQRWLAWEVTATKYVLEGYSISDNSAVSMLQVFDFRKVLVTYYVKSIIFYAVGSPCLETWLSSPVIMEALQPYCDRNFVDLDPVFNMNIDEDYDFRAAGITRNSFCHIYLDWIQFCADKRDKALSDKSKESAVVSLCFALSLLGRRTLGAASHNTLSSVDFFLYGLHALFKGDFRITSVRDEWIFSDMDLLKKVVAPGVR
;
A
#
# COMPACT_ATOMS: atom_id res chain seq x y z
N VAL A 1 -4.18 20.98 -7.62
CA VAL A 1 -4.94 22.09 -7.00
C VAL A 1 -5.85 22.81 -8.00
N ASN A 2 -5.34 23.32 -9.12
CA ASN A 2 -6.15 24.08 -10.11
C ASN A 2 -7.32 23.30 -10.74
N CYS A 3 -7.16 22.02 -11.08
CA CYS A 3 -8.27 21.23 -11.65
C CYS A 3 -9.41 21.01 -10.66
N ARG A 4 -9.10 20.87 -9.36
CA ARG A 4 -10.09 20.68 -8.31
C ARG A 4 -10.90 21.95 -8.07
N LEU A 5 -10.23 23.11 -7.91
CA LEU A 5 -10.92 24.39 -7.76
C LEU A 5 -11.87 24.67 -8.93
N LYS A 6 -11.47 24.33 -10.16
CA LYS A 6 -12.34 24.42 -11.34
C LYS A 6 -13.55 23.49 -11.22
N SER A 7 -13.34 22.24 -10.84
CA SER A 7 -14.42 21.27 -10.62
C SER A 7 -15.38 21.72 -9.52
N ASP A 8 -14.86 22.17 -8.38
CA ASP A 8 -15.64 22.63 -7.23
C ASP A 8 -16.48 23.85 -7.61
N LEU A 9 -15.93 24.80 -8.39
CA LEU A 9 -16.67 25.94 -8.91
C LEU A 9 -17.83 25.50 -9.81
N ILE A 10 -17.58 24.58 -10.75
CA ILE A 10 -18.62 24.07 -11.66
C ILE A 10 -19.73 23.35 -10.87
N ILE A 11 -19.35 22.43 -9.98
CA ILE A 11 -20.31 21.66 -9.16
C ILE A 11 -21.10 22.61 -8.25
N CYS A 12 -20.45 23.59 -7.64
CA CYS A 12 -21.11 24.58 -6.79
C CYS A 12 -22.14 25.40 -7.57
N MET A 13 -21.78 25.89 -8.77
CA MET A 13 -22.69 26.64 -9.63
C MET A 13 -23.88 25.79 -10.08
N VAL A 14 -23.64 24.55 -10.51
CA VAL A 14 -24.70 23.61 -10.91
C VAL A 14 -25.62 23.32 -9.73
N THR A 15 -25.06 22.98 -8.57
CA THR A 15 -25.83 22.71 -7.35
C THR A 15 -26.64 23.93 -6.94
N ALA A 16 -26.08 25.14 -7.00
CA ALA A 16 -26.80 26.37 -6.68
C ALA A 16 -28.01 26.59 -7.60
N VAL A 17 -27.86 26.40 -8.92
CA VAL A 17 -28.95 26.52 -9.89
C VAL A 17 -30.05 25.49 -9.60
N PHE A 18 -29.68 24.23 -9.33
CA PHE A 18 -30.64 23.18 -9.00
C PHE A 18 -31.37 23.46 -7.69
N VAL A 19 -30.65 23.80 -6.62
CA VAL A 19 -31.25 24.12 -5.32
C VAL A 19 -32.20 25.31 -5.42
N PHE A 20 -31.81 26.36 -6.13
CA PHE A 20 -32.66 27.52 -6.35
C PHE A 20 -33.89 27.17 -7.19
N GLY A 21 -33.71 26.40 -8.27
CA GLY A 21 -34.80 25.93 -9.11
C GLY A 21 -35.83 25.08 -8.34
N ILE A 22 -35.36 24.17 -7.49
CA ILE A 22 -36.22 23.35 -6.64
C ILE A 22 -36.91 24.22 -5.59
N HIS A 23 -36.22 25.19 -4.98
CA HIS A 23 -36.84 26.09 -4.00
C HIS A 23 -37.93 26.99 -4.63
N CYS A 24 -37.71 27.45 -5.87
CA CYS A 24 -38.73 28.18 -6.63
C CYS A 24 -39.90 27.28 -7.06
N SER A 25 -39.65 25.99 -7.25
CA SER A 25 -40.71 25.02 -7.47
C SER A 25 -41.47 24.84 -6.16
N THR A 26 -42.76 25.15 -6.12
CA THR A 26 -43.62 24.98 -4.94
C THR A 26 -43.86 23.52 -4.56
N VAL A 27 -42.98 22.60 -4.97
CA VAL A 27 -43.04 21.15 -4.74
C VAL A 27 -42.99 20.86 -3.24
N PHE A 28 -42.05 21.48 -2.51
CA PHE A 28 -41.95 21.25 -1.07
C PHE A 28 -43.12 21.85 -0.29
N THR A 29 -43.73 22.94 -0.77
CA THR A 29 -44.90 23.54 -0.10
C THR A 29 -46.19 22.80 -0.44
N ALA A 30 -46.33 22.23 -1.64
CA ALA A 30 -47.51 21.50 -2.07
C ALA A 30 -47.60 20.07 -1.50
N LEU A 31 -46.46 19.41 -1.26
CA LEU A 31 -46.42 18.04 -0.72
C LEU A 31 -46.25 17.95 0.81
N GLN A 32 -46.22 19.09 1.51
CA GLN A 32 -46.25 19.07 2.97
C GLN A 32 -47.66 18.77 3.51
N PRO A 33 -47.78 18.03 4.62
CA PRO A 33 -46.72 17.59 5.54
C PRO A 33 -46.10 16.20 5.25
N GLU A 34 -46.70 15.41 4.35
CA GLU A 34 -46.35 13.98 4.15
C GLU A 34 -44.94 13.73 3.58
N ILE A 35 -44.34 14.70 2.92
CA ILE A 35 -43.03 14.52 2.28
C ILE A 35 -41.88 14.29 3.26
N ASN A 36 -41.89 14.94 4.44
CA ASN A 36 -40.82 14.84 5.42
C ASN A 36 -40.69 13.44 6.04
N PRO A 37 -41.75 12.81 6.58
CA PRO A 37 -41.66 11.46 7.15
C PRO A 37 -41.27 10.42 6.08
N VAL A 38 -41.75 10.59 4.84
CA VAL A 38 -41.36 9.72 3.71
C VAL A 38 -39.87 9.85 3.41
N LEU A 39 -39.35 11.08 3.29
CA LEU A 39 -37.93 11.33 3.05
C LEU A 39 -37.05 10.79 4.18
N TRP A 40 -37.46 10.97 5.44
CA TRP A 40 -36.73 10.43 6.59
C TRP A 40 -36.73 8.90 6.59
N SER A 41 -37.87 8.26 6.29
CA SER A 41 -37.96 6.80 6.19
C SER A 41 -37.05 6.27 5.10
N VAL A 42 -37.09 6.89 3.90
CA VAL A 42 -36.23 6.49 2.78
C VAL A 42 -34.75 6.66 3.13
N ALA A 43 -34.35 7.79 3.72
CA ALA A 43 -32.98 8.03 4.16
C ALA A 43 -32.52 7.04 5.24
N GLY A 44 -33.39 6.70 6.20
CA GLY A 44 -33.13 5.67 7.20
C GLY A 44 -32.94 4.28 6.59
N CYS A 45 -33.84 3.86 5.69
CA CYS A 45 -33.75 2.55 5.04
C CYS A 45 -32.53 2.42 4.12
N VAL A 46 -32.27 3.43 3.28
CA VAL A 46 -31.09 3.45 2.39
C VAL A 46 -29.81 3.45 3.22
N GLY A 47 -29.75 4.27 4.26
CA GLY A 47 -28.59 4.32 5.16
C GLY A 47 -28.35 3.01 5.92
N LEU A 48 -29.40 2.33 6.38
CA LEU A 48 -29.28 1.02 7.03
C LEU A 48 -28.75 -0.05 6.05
N LEU A 49 -29.24 -0.06 4.82
CA LEU A 49 -28.73 -0.96 3.78
C LEU A 49 -27.26 -0.68 3.47
N LEU A 50 -26.89 0.59 3.27
CA LEU A 50 -25.54 0.98 2.84
C LEU A 50 -24.49 0.93 3.94
N HIS A 51 -24.81 1.37 5.14
CA HIS A 51 -23.82 1.60 6.20
C HIS A 51 -23.86 0.56 7.31
N TYR A 52 -24.92 -0.26 7.39
CA TYR A 52 -24.99 -1.39 8.32
C TYR A 52 -24.92 -2.73 7.61
N VAL A 53 -25.85 -3.04 6.70
CA VAL A 53 -25.94 -4.37 6.07
C VAL A 53 -24.76 -4.61 5.13
N MET A 54 -24.51 -3.68 4.20
CA MET A 54 -23.47 -3.85 3.18
C MET A 54 -22.06 -4.02 3.77
N PRO A 55 -21.60 -3.21 4.74
CA PRO A 55 -20.26 -3.37 5.30
C PRO A 55 -20.15 -4.66 6.12
N GLN A 56 -21.20 -5.05 6.87
CA GLN A 56 -21.21 -6.31 7.63
C GLN A 56 -21.07 -7.54 6.73
N LEU A 57 -21.71 -7.55 5.55
CA LEU A 57 -21.57 -8.64 4.59
C LEU A 57 -20.17 -8.74 3.94
N ARG A 58 -19.41 -7.64 3.96
CA ARG A 58 -18.04 -7.54 3.40
C ARG A 58 -16.95 -7.77 4.43
N LYS A 59 -17.23 -7.57 5.72
CA LYS A 59 -16.28 -7.86 6.81
C LYS A 59 -15.80 -9.30 6.72
N GLN A 60 -14.56 -9.54 7.16
CA GLN A 60 -13.98 -10.88 7.22
C GLN A 60 -14.84 -11.83 8.06
N LEU A 61 -15.35 -11.34 9.20
CA LEU A 61 -16.23 -12.06 10.12
C LEU A 61 -17.58 -11.33 10.28
N PRO A 62 -18.56 -11.54 9.38
CA PRO A 62 -19.87 -10.89 9.47
C PRO A 62 -20.55 -11.13 10.82
N TRP A 63 -20.96 -10.04 11.48
CA TRP A 63 -21.53 -10.02 12.83
C TRP A 63 -20.68 -10.73 13.91
N LEU A 64 -19.42 -11.05 13.62
CA LEU A 64 -18.56 -11.90 14.43
C LEU A 64 -19.17 -13.28 14.72
N CYS A 65 -20.05 -13.76 13.84
CA CYS A 65 -20.72 -15.06 13.95
C CYS A 65 -20.46 -15.95 12.74
N ILE A 66 -20.28 -15.36 11.56
CA ILE A 66 -19.99 -16.07 10.32
C ILE A 66 -18.48 -16.13 10.15
N ALA A 67 -17.94 -17.32 9.84
CA ALA A 67 -16.50 -17.54 9.74
C ALA A 67 -15.88 -16.91 8.49
N ARG A 68 -16.69 -16.62 7.45
CA ARG A 68 -16.21 -16.15 6.14
C ARG A 68 -17.04 -14.98 5.62
N PRO A 69 -16.43 -14.09 4.80
CA PRO A 69 -17.18 -13.01 4.15
C PRO A 69 -18.23 -13.57 3.19
N VAL A 70 -19.42 -12.96 3.20
CA VAL A 70 -20.52 -13.31 2.29
C VAL A 70 -20.25 -12.71 0.92
N LEU A 71 -19.83 -11.45 0.87
CA LEU A 71 -19.45 -10.74 -0.35
C LEU A 71 -17.93 -10.80 -0.54
N ARG A 72 -17.48 -11.81 -1.28
CA ARG A 72 -16.05 -12.09 -1.47
C ARG A 72 -15.46 -11.23 -2.58
N SER A 73 -14.24 -10.76 -2.36
CA SER A 73 -13.39 -10.23 -3.43
C SER A 73 -12.95 -11.36 -4.35
N HIS A 74 -12.57 -11.01 -5.59
CA HIS A 74 -12.07 -11.99 -6.56
C HIS A 74 -10.75 -12.62 -6.11
N GLU A 75 -9.95 -11.84 -5.37
CA GLU A 75 -8.62 -12.20 -4.88
C GLU A 75 -8.68 -13.08 -3.62
N HIS A 76 -9.86 -13.27 -3.03
CA HIS A 76 -10.02 -13.96 -1.75
C HIS A 76 -9.44 -15.39 -1.75
N SER A 77 -9.53 -16.12 -2.87
CA SER A 77 -8.99 -17.48 -2.99
C SER A 77 -7.58 -17.58 -3.59
N GLN A 78 -6.96 -16.45 -3.97
CA GLN A 78 -5.63 -16.45 -4.60
C GLN A 78 -4.52 -16.43 -3.53
N PHE A 79 -3.47 -17.24 -3.71
CA PHE A 79 -2.33 -17.24 -2.80
C PHE A 79 -1.46 -15.99 -3.00
N GLU A 80 -1.02 -15.74 -4.24
CA GLU A 80 -0.33 -14.51 -4.64
C GLU A 80 -1.15 -13.79 -5.72
N VAL A 81 -1.36 -12.48 -5.52
CA VAL A 81 -2.04 -11.64 -6.50
C VAL A 81 -0.99 -10.98 -7.41
N ARG A 82 -1.12 -11.20 -8.72
CA ARG A 82 -0.18 -10.64 -9.73
C ARG A 82 -0.72 -9.39 -10.44
N ASP A 83 -2.03 -9.19 -10.41
CA ASP A 83 -2.72 -8.11 -11.11
C ASP A 83 -3.36 -7.12 -10.13
N ALA A 84 -3.71 -5.92 -10.60
CA ALA A 84 -4.49 -4.98 -9.80
C ALA A 84 -5.86 -5.56 -9.38
N ALA A 85 -6.32 -5.22 -8.17
CA ALA A 85 -7.58 -5.72 -7.62
C ALA A 85 -8.79 -5.38 -8.51
N ARG A 86 -9.57 -6.40 -8.87
CA ARG A 86 -10.74 -6.24 -9.76
C ARG A 86 -11.91 -5.58 -9.02
N VAL A 87 -12.57 -4.64 -9.69
CA VAL A 87 -13.76 -3.98 -9.13
C VAL A 87 -15.00 -4.86 -9.30
N MET A 88 -15.55 -5.31 -8.19
CA MET A 88 -16.70 -6.22 -8.14
C MET A 88 -18.02 -5.48 -8.41
N TRP A 89 -19.06 -6.21 -8.83
CA TRP A 89 -20.38 -5.62 -9.12
C TRP A 89 -21.00 -4.91 -7.91
N PHE A 90 -20.81 -5.48 -6.72
CA PHE A 90 -21.36 -4.95 -5.49
C PHE A 90 -20.62 -3.70 -5.00
N GLU A 91 -19.34 -3.53 -5.35
CA GLU A 91 -18.59 -2.30 -5.11
C GLU A 91 -19.11 -1.17 -5.98
N LYS A 92 -19.40 -1.45 -7.26
CA LYS A 92 -20.03 -0.48 -8.16
C LYS A 92 -21.39 -0.03 -7.62
N LEU A 93 -22.23 -1.00 -7.22
CA LEU A 93 -23.54 -0.72 -6.64
C LEU A 93 -23.41 0.16 -5.38
N TYR A 94 -22.50 -0.18 -4.48
CA TYR A 94 -22.22 0.59 -3.27
C TYR A 94 -21.85 2.04 -3.60
N VAL A 95 -20.93 2.26 -4.54
CA VAL A 95 -20.51 3.61 -4.95
C VAL A 95 -21.67 4.41 -5.55
N TYR A 96 -22.47 3.80 -6.42
CA TYR A 96 -23.63 4.50 -7.02
C TYR A 96 -24.67 4.88 -5.96
N LEU A 97 -24.96 3.98 -5.02
CA LEU A 97 -25.92 4.25 -3.96
C LEU A 97 -25.40 5.29 -2.95
N CYS A 98 -24.13 5.25 -2.56
CA CYS A 98 -23.52 6.30 -1.73
C CYS A 98 -23.46 7.65 -2.46
N CYS A 99 -23.27 7.63 -3.78
CA CYS A 99 -23.35 8.84 -4.60
C CYS A 99 -24.77 9.43 -4.62
N PHE A 100 -25.79 8.58 -4.76
CA PHE A 100 -27.20 8.98 -4.66
C PHE A 100 -27.55 9.52 -3.28
N GLU A 101 -27.17 8.81 -2.22
CA GLU A 101 -27.42 9.19 -0.83
C GLU A 101 -26.82 10.57 -0.51
N ARG A 102 -25.55 10.77 -0.83
CA ARG A 102 -24.81 11.99 -0.49
C ARG A 102 -25.20 13.20 -1.33
N ASN A 103 -25.40 13.03 -2.64
CA ASN A 103 -25.59 14.16 -3.55
C ASN A 103 -27.06 14.48 -3.82
N ILE A 104 -27.99 13.55 -3.57
CA ILE A 104 -29.43 13.73 -3.87
C ILE A 104 -30.25 13.61 -2.59
N LEU A 105 -30.18 12.47 -1.90
CA LEU A 105 -31.09 12.16 -0.80
C LEU A 105 -30.96 13.13 0.39
N TYR A 106 -29.76 13.27 0.96
CA TYR A 106 -29.54 14.18 2.09
C TYR A 106 -29.77 15.66 1.75
N PRO A 107 -29.28 16.20 0.62
CA PRO A 107 -29.61 17.55 0.21
C PRO A 107 -31.12 17.80 0.08
N VAL A 108 -31.88 16.86 -0.51
CA VAL A 108 -33.34 16.97 -0.62
C VAL A 108 -34.02 16.95 0.75
N VAL A 109 -33.58 16.07 1.66
CA VAL A 109 -34.08 16.03 3.05
C VAL A 109 -33.85 17.37 3.75
N PHE A 110 -32.64 17.93 3.68
CA PHE A 110 -32.34 19.20 4.33
C PHE A 110 -33.07 20.38 3.69
N LEU A 111 -33.24 20.40 2.37
CA LEU A 111 -34.03 21.45 1.69
C LEU A 111 -35.51 21.40 2.05
N ALA A 112 -36.09 20.20 2.18
CA ALA A 112 -37.46 20.02 2.62
C ALA A 112 -37.67 20.56 4.05
N CYS A 113 -36.76 20.20 4.99
CA CYS A 113 -36.79 20.72 6.35
C CYS A 113 -36.60 22.25 6.39
N LEU A 114 -35.63 22.79 5.66
CA LEU A 114 -35.37 24.24 5.59
C LEU A 114 -36.59 25.03 5.07
N THR A 115 -37.28 24.49 4.06
CA THR A 115 -38.46 25.13 3.47
C THR A 115 -39.65 25.09 4.43
N SER A 116 -39.83 23.98 5.16
CA SER A 116 -40.91 23.83 6.15
C SER A 116 -40.72 24.70 7.39
N GLU A 117 -39.49 24.75 7.92
CA GLU A 117 -39.23 25.19 9.29
C GLU A 117 -38.72 26.64 9.37
N SER A 118 -38.19 27.18 8.28
CA SER A 118 -37.69 28.56 8.25
C SER A 118 -38.71 29.61 8.73
N PRO A 119 -40.02 29.55 8.41
CA PRO A 119 -40.97 30.54 8.90
C PRO A 119 -41.18 30.46 10.42
N ALA A 120 -41.10 29.26 11.00
CA ALA A 120 -41.26 29.04 12.45
C ALA A 120 -40.07 29.61 13.22
N ILE A 121 -38.84 29.37 12.74
CA ILE A 121 -37.61 29.89 13.36
C ILE A 121 -37.57 31.43 13.27
N VAL A 122 -37.95 32.01 12.11
CA VAL A 122 -38.00 33.47 11.91
C VAL A 122 -39.01 34.13 12.85
N ARG A 123 -40.16 33.51 13.10
CA ARG A 123 -41.16 34.04 14.05
C ARG A 123 -40.64 34.07 15.49
N LYS A 124 -39.81 33.11 15.89
CA LYS A 124 -39.31 32.99 17.27
C LYS A 124 -38.08 33.86 17.54
N PHE A 125 -37.09 33.85 16.65
CA PHE A 125 -35.80 34.52 16.88
C PHE A 125 -35.68 35.87 16.14
N GLY A 126 -36.67 36.24 15.33
CA GLY A 126 -36.59 37.40 14.43
C GLY A 126 -35.72 37.11 13.20
N PRO A 127 -35.78 37.97 12.16
CA PRO A 127 -35.19 37.68 10.85
C PRO A 127 -33.67 37.54 10.88
N TYR A 128 -32.98 38.39 11.63
CA TYR A 128 -31.52 38.41 11.67
C TYR A 128 -30.94 37.19 12.41
N ALA A 129 -31.40 36.90 13.63
CA ALA A 129 -30.88 35.78 14.40
C ALA A 129 -31.30 34.43 13.80
N ALA A 130 -32.53 34.32 13.27
CA ALA A 130 -32.97 33.12 12.58
C ALA A 130 -32.11 32.78 11.36
N SER A 131 -31.69 33.78 10.58
CA SER A 131 -30.80 33.54 9.43
C SER A 131 -29.44 32.94 9.84
N ILE A 132 -28.88 33.37 10.97
CA ILE A 132 -27.62 32.85 11.51
C ILE A 132 -27.81 31.41 12.01
N VAL A 133 -28.87 31.13 12.75
CA VAL A 133 -29.14 29.78 13.26
C VAL A 133 -29.36 28.80 12.11
N ILE A 134 -30.21 29.16 11.15
CA ILE A 134 -30.51 28.33 9.98
C ILE A 134 -29.23 28.04 9.18
N THR A 135 -28.38 29.05 8.94
CA THR A 135 -27.14 28.87 8.18
C THR A 135 -26.13 27.98 8.90
N ILE A 136 -25.95 28.14 10.22
CA ILE A 136 -25.06 27.29 11.02
C ILE A 136 -25.55 25.84 11.03
N CYS A 137 -26.83 25.62 11.31
CA CYS A 137 -27.40 24.27 11.36
C CYS A 137 -27.36 23.61 9.98
N ALA A 138 -27.77 24.31 8.92
CA ALA A 138 -27.72 23.79 7.54
C ALA A 138 -26.29 23.44 7.11
N LEU A 139 -25.32 24.32 7.39
CA LEU A 139 -23.92 24.08 7.06
C LEU A 139 -23.37 22.85 7.79
N LYS A 140 -23.72 22.68 9.08
CA LYS A 140 -23.31 21.51 9.85
C LYS A 140 -23.93 20.22 9.29
N CYS A 141 -25.24 20.21 9.04
CA CYS A 141 -25.96 19.06 8.51
C CYS A 141 -25.37 18.61 7.16
N LEU A 142 -25.19 19.56 6.25
CA LEU A 142 -24.62 19.29 4.94
C LEU A 142 -23.17 18.80 5.06
N ARG A 143 -22.34 19.47 5.87
CA ARG A 143 -20.94 19.05 6.08
C ARG A 143 -20.88 17.62 6.62
N CYS A 144 -21.70 17.28 7.61
CA CYS A 144 -21.76 15.94 8.19
C CYS A 144 -22.16 14.88 7.16
N ALA A 145 -23.11 15.17 6.27
CA ALA A 145 -23.48 14.27 5.17
C ALA A 145 -22.35 14.02 4.17
N PHE A 146 -21.47 15.01 3.93
CA PHE A 146 -20.32 14.83 3.03
C PHE A 146 -19.07 14.26 3.70
N SER A 147 -18.85 14.53 4.99
CA SER A 147 -17.63 14.12 5.70
C SER A 147 -17.76 12.76 6.38
N HIS A 148 -18.94 12.43 6.91
CA HIS A 148 -19.17 11.18 7.63
C HIS A 148 -20.56 10.59 7.32
N PRO A 149 -20.80 10.13 6.07
CA PRO A 149 -22.05 9.47 5.69
C PRO A 149 -22.49 8.32 6.62
N PRO A 150 -21.59 7.42 7.10
CA PRO A 150 -22.01 6.22 7.82
C PRO A 150 -22.80 6.44 9.10
N SER A 151 -22.66 7.59 9.78
CA SER A 151 -23.42 7.87 11.01
C SER A 151 -24.73 8.61 10.75
N GLN A 152 -24.94 9.18 9.56
CA GLN A 152 -26.04 10.12 9.35
C GLN A 152 -27.43 9.48 9.46
N TYR A 153 -27.57 8.22 9.05
CA TYR A 153 -28.84 7.49 9.18
C TYR A 153 -29.20 7.20 10.64
N LEU A 154 -28.22 6.91 11.49
CA LEU A 154 -28.43 6.75 12.93
C LEU A 154 -28.80 8.07 13.58
N ILE A 155 -28.09 9.15 13.25
CA ILE A 155 -28.41 10.50 13.75
C ILE A 155 -29.84 10.89 13.37
N LEU A 156 -30.24 10.64 12.12
CA LEU A 156 -31.59 10.90 11.64
C LEU A 156 -32.64 10.07 12.39
N ALA A 157 -32.40 8.77 12.55
CA ALA A 157 -33.29 7.87 13.26
C ALA A 157 -33.45 8.28 14.73
N PHE A 158 -32.35 8.55 15.43
CA PHE A 158 -32.40 9.01 16.82
C PHE A 158 -33.07 10.38 16.97
N ALA A 159 -32.84 11.30 16.04
CA ALA A 159 -33.51 12.60 16.05
C ALA A 159 -35.02 12.45 15.87
N CYS A 160 -35.45 11.61 14.92
CA CYS A 160 -36.88 11.34 14.70
C CYS A 160 -37.52 10.64 15.91
N LEU A 161 -36.92 9.57 16.42
CA LEU A 161 -37.49 8.82 17.56
C LEU A 161 -37.59 9.70 18.81
N PHE A 162 -36.53 10.44 19.13
CA PHE A 162 -36.49 11.25 20.35
C PHE A 162 -37.43 12.46 20.29
N PHE A 163 -37.38 13.24 19.20
CA PHE A 163 -38.10 14.52 19.11
C PHE A 163 -39.49 14.42 18.47
N GLN A 164 -39.82 13.36 17.73
CA GLN A 164 -41.16 13.20 17.16
C GLN A 164 -42.03 12.22 17.96
N LEU A 165 -41.45 11.21 18.62
CA LEU A 165 -42.22 10.20 19.36
C LEU A 165 -42.12 10.39 20.87
N ASP A 166 -40.92 10.29 21.46
CA ASP A 166 -40.77 10.16 22.91
C ASP A 166 -40.89 11.50 23.66
N TYR A 167 -40.28 12.56 23.12
CA TYR A 167 -40.14 13.85 23.80
C TYR A 167 -40.49 15.04 22.88
N ALA A 168 -41.64 14.94 22.22
CA ALA A 168 -42.14 15.97 21.28
C ALA A 168 -42.28 17.38 21.90
N ALA A 169 -42.49 17.47 23.21
CA ALA A 169 -42.58 18.76 23.91
C ALA A 169 -41.25 19.54 23.96
N ALA A 170 -40.10 18.87 23.81
CA ALA A 170 -38.79 19.50 23.78
C ALA A 170 -38.27 19.81 22.37
N SER A 171 -39.02 19.38 21.33
CA SER A 171 -38.68 19.67 19.94
C SER A 171 -38.89 21.16 19.66
N GLU A 172 -37.87 21.79 19.07
CA GLU A 172 -37.95 23.16 18.60
C GLU A 172 -38.26 23.19 17.10
N THR A 173 -37.35 22.61 16.32
CA THR A 173 -37.47 22.38 14.88
C THR A 173 -36.54 21.22 14.54
N PHE A 174 -36.90 20.39 13.56
CA PHE A 174 -36.11 19.24 13.19
C PHE A 174 -34.67 19.61 12.81
N LEU A 175 -34.46 20.78 12.20
CA LEU A 175 -33.12 21.27 11.87
C LEU A 175 -32.22 21.48 13.11
N ILE A 176 -32.77 22.05 14.19
CA ILE A 176 -32.05 22.27 15.46
C ILE A 176 -31.89 20.94 16.19
N ASP A 177 -32.95 20.14 16.22
CA ASP A 177 -33.00 18.83 16.85
C ASP A 177 -31.94 17.89 16.24
N TYR A 178 -31.87 17.83 14.91
CA TYR A 178 -30.85 17.08 14.18
C TYR A 178 -29.43 17.57 14.49
N PHE A 179 -29.23 18.89 14.57
CA PHE A 179 -27.92 19.47 14.92
C PHE A 179 -27.48 19.04 16.32
N VAL A 180 -28.37 19.11 17.32
CA VAL A 180 -28.09 18.70 18.70
C VAL A 180 -27.85 17.18 18.77
N THR A 181 -28.70 16.38 18.12
CA THR A 181 -28.54 14.93 18.07
C THR A 181 -27.24 14.52 17.39
N ALA A 182 -26.79 15.22 16.34
CA ALA A 182 -25.52 14.93 15.69
C ALA A 182 -24.32 15.12 16.65
N ILE A 183 -24.34 16.17 17.47
CA ILE A 183 -23.30 16.42 18.49
C ILE A 183 -23.37 15.37 19.59
N ALA A 184 -24.57 15.13 20.14
CA ALA A 184 -24.79 14.15 21.18
C ALA A 184 -24.36 12.75 20.74
N PHE A 185 -24.76 12.33 19.54
CA PHE A 185 -24.39 11.03 18.97
C PHE A 185 -22.88 10.89 18.82
N SER A 186 -22.18 11.90 18.28
CA SER A 186 -20.73 11.86 18.11
C SER A 186 -20.00 11.69 19.46
N LYS A 187 -20.46 12.40 20.50
CA LYS A 187 -19.84 12.33 21.84
C LYS A 187 -20.17 11.05 22.58
N THR A 188 -21.40 10.57 22.47
CA THR A 188 -21.81 9.28 23.04
C THR A 188 -21.11 8.12 22.34
N HIS A 189 -20.92 8.19 21.02
CA HIS A 189 -20.19 7.16 20.29
C HIS A 189 -18.71 7.10 20.72
N GLU A 190 -18.03 8.25 20.82
CA GLU A 190 -16.66 8.33 21.33
C GLU A 190 -16.56 7.79 22.77
N PHE A 191 -17.55 8.12 23.61
CA PHE A 191 -17.63 7.62 24.97
C PHE A 191 -17.75 6.09 25.02
N LEU A 192 -18.65 5.51 24.21
CA LEU A 192 -18.86 4.06 24.14
C LEU A 192 -17.59 3.34 23.67
N LEU A 193 -16.88 3.88 22.67
CA LEU A 193 -15.61 3.33 22.20
C LEU A 193 -14.53 3.35 23.30
N LYS A 194 -14.45 4.43 24.08
CA LYS A 194 -13.51 4.52 25.22
C LYS A 194 -13.86 3.53 26.32
N VAL A 195 -15.14 3.40 26.66
CA VAL A 195 -15.60 2.42 27.66
C VAL A 195 -15.32 1.00 27.17
N GLN A 196 -15.62 0.69 25.90
CA GLN A 196 -15.32 -0.61 25.30
C GLN A 196 -13.82 -0.91 25.39
N PHE A 197 -12.97 0.03 25.00
CA PHE A 197 -11.52 -0.14 25.11
C PHE A 197 -11.06 -0.40 26.55
N VAL A 198 -11.55 0.37 27.52
CA VAL A 198 -11.23 0.19 28.94
C VAL A 198 -11.68 -1.18 29.45
N VAL A 199 -12.91 -1.61 29.11
CA VAL A 199 -13.45 -2.93 29.52
C VAL A 199 -12.66 -4.07 28.89
N THR A 200 -12.33 -3.96 27.60
CA THR A 200 -11.52 -4.96 26.89
C THR A 200 -10.11 -5.04 27.49
N TYR A 201 -9.48 -3.91 27.80
CA TYR A 201 -8.13 -3.86 28.39
C TYR A 201 -8.07 -4.44 29.81
N ILE A 202 -9.11 -4.25 30.62
CA ILE A 202 -9.18 -4.74 32.01
C ILE A 202 -9.72 -6.18 32.07
N ALA A 203 -10.04 -6.81 30.93
CA ALA A 203 -10.63 -8.14 30.93
C ALA A 203 -9.64 -9.20 31.46
N PRO A 204 -10.01 -9.99 32.49
CA PRO A 204 -9.08 -10.89 33.17
C PRO A 204 -8.57 -12.05 32.30
N TRP A 205 -9.26 -12.38 31.21
CA TRP A 205 -8.85 -13.44 30.27
C TRP A 205 -7.96 -12.96 29.11
N GLN A 206 -7.82 -11.64 28.90
CA GLN A 206 -6.95 -11.07 27.87
C GLN A 206 -5.56 -10.68 28.40
N ILE A 207 -5.37 -10.70 29.72
CA ILE A 207 -4.12 -10.25 30.35
C ILE A 207 -3.12 -11.39 30.39
N THR A 208 -2.01 -11.21 29.69
CA THR A 208 -0.79 -11.94 30.01
C THR A 208 -0.31 -11.45 31.37
N TRP A 209 -0.43 -12.28 32.42
CA TRP A 209 0.05 -12.00 33.77
C TRP A 209 1.58 -11.89 33.82
N GLY A 210 2.14 -10.86 33.18
CA GLY A 210 3.58 -10.66 33.01
C GLY A 210 4.28 -10.15 34.27
N SER A 211 3.51 -9.65 35.26
CA SER A 211 4.06 -9.24 36.55
C SER A 211 3.03 -9.34 37.69
N ALA A 212 3.52 -9.54 38.92
CA ALA A 212 2.69 -9.56 40.13
C ALA A 212 1.97 -8.22 40.38
N PHE A 213 2.49 -7.11 39.86
CA PHE A 213 1.84 -5.80 39.98
C PHE A 213 0.50 -5.77 39.22
N HIS A 214 0.41 -6.38 38.04
CA HIS A 214 -0.86 -6.48 37.30
C HIS A 214 -1.90 -7.33 38.05
N ALA A 215 -1.45 -8.37 38.78
CA ALA A 215 -2.31 -9.18 39.65
C ALA A 215 -2.97 -8.40 40.79
N PHE A 216 -2.27 -7.41 41.37
CA PHE A 216 -2.83 -6.59 42.45
C PHE A 216 -3.59 -5.37 41.94
N ALA A 217 -3.11 -4.69 40.90
CA ALA A 217 -3.69 -3.42 40.43
C ALA A 217 -5.13 -3.58 39.92
N GLN A 218 -5.50 -4.76 39.41
CA GLN A 218 -6.78 -5.00 38.76
C GLN A 218 -7.96 -5.18 39.74
N PRO A 219 -7.84 -5.95 40.84
CA PRO A 219 -8.84 -5.89 41.92
C PRO A 219 -9.02 -4.47 42.48
N PHE A 220 -7.94 -3.70 42.58
CA PHE A 220 -8.00 -2.31 43.06
C PHE A 220 -8.62 -1.33 42.06
N SER A 221 -8.66 -1.62 40.75
CA SER A 221 -9.36 -0.76 39.79
C SER A 221 -10.88 -0.89 39.88
N VAL A 222 -11.41 -2.01 40.40
CA VAL A 222 -12.87 -2.25 40.50
C VAL A 222 -13.58 -1.20 41.38
N PRO A 223 -13.11 -0.89 42.61
CA PRO A 223 -13.66 0.22 43.41
C PRO A 223 -13.59 1.58 42.72
N HIS A 224 -12.60 1.79 41.84
CA HIS A 224 -12.40 3.04 41.10
C HIS A 224 -13.16 3.08 39.76
N SER A 225 -13.95 2.07 39.42
CA SER A 225 -14.73 1.99 38.19
C SER A 225 -15.61 3.23 37.94
N ALA A 226 -16.24 3.77 38.97
CA ALA A 226 -17.04 5.01 38.88
C ALA A 226 -16.19 6.22 38.48
N MET A 227 -14.98 6.34 39.04
CA MET A 227 -14.03 7.39 38.68
C MET A 227 -13.57 7.24 37.23
N MET A 228 -13.30 6.01 36.80
CA MET A 228 -12.87 5.72 35.42
C MET A 228 -13.97 6.02 34.40
N PHE A 229 -15.23 5.71 34.72
CA PHE A 229 -16.37 6.07 33.88
C PHE A 229 -16.52 7.59 33.76
N LEU A 230 -16.40 8.31 34.89
CA LEU A 230 -16.42 9.77 34.89
C LEU A 230 -15.26 10.35 34.06
N GLN A 231 -14.06 9.80 34.21
CA GLN A 231 -12.90 10.20 33.42
C GLN A 231 -13.10 9.92 31.92
N ALA A 232 -13.66 8.76 31.56
CA ALA A 232 -14.01 8.45 30.17
C ALA A 232 -15.06 9.43 29.62
N ALA A 233 -16.04 9.84 30.43
CA ALA A 233 -17.06 10.83 30.05
C ALA A 233 -16.45 12.22 29.82
N ILE A 234 -15.61 12.70 30.75
CA ILE A 234 -14.89 13.98 30.61
C ILE A 234 -13.96 13.93 29.39
N SER A 235 -13.26 12.80 29.21
CA SER A 235 -12.38 12.55 28.08
C SER A 235 -13.13 12.57 26.75
N ALA A 236 -14.32 11.96 26.64
CA ALA A 236 -15.15 12.02 25.44
C ALA A 236 -15.72 13.42 25.19
N ALA A 237 -16.15 14.13 26.24
CA ALA A 237 -16.62 15.50 26.13
C ALA A 237 -15.55 16.42 25.53
N LEU A 238 -14.30 16.33 26.03
CA LEU A 238 -13.16 17.12 25.55
C LEU A 238 -12.45 16.54 24.31
N SER A 239 -12.83 15.33 23.87
CA SER A 239 -12.09 14.53 22.89
C SER A 239 -10.60 14.38 23.21
N ALA A 240 -10.27 14.22 24.49
CA ALA A 240 -8.91 13.97 24.96
C ALA A 240 -8.62 12.45 24.99
N PRO A 241 -7.39 11.99 24.66
CA PRO A 241 -7.06 10.57 24.75
C PRO A 241 -6.92 10.09 26.21
N LEU A 242 -7.15 8.80 26.44
CA LEU A 242 -6.92 8.14 27.72
C LEU A 242 -5.53 7.50 27.72
N ASN A 243 -4.76 7.71 28.77
CA ASN A 243 -3.46 7.09 28.95
C ASN A 243 -3.52 6.10 30.13
N PRO A 244 -3.05 4.85 29.97
CA PRO A 244 -2.94 3.92 31.09
C PRO A 244 -1.83 4.40 32.04
N PHE A 245 -2.16 4.53 33.33
CA PHE A 245 -1.19 4.93 34.34
C PHE A 245 -0.21 3.77 34.60
N LEU A 246 1.07 3.97 34.28
CA LEU A 246 2.13 2.94 34.43
C LEU A 246 1.82 1.61 33.71
N GLY A 247 1.04 1.63 32.62
CA GLY A 247 0.58 0.41 31.94
C GLY A 247 -0.39 -0.45 32.77
N SER A 248 -0.95 0.10 33.85
CA SER A 248 -1.88 -0.59 34.74
C SER A 248 -3.35 -0.48 34.29
N ALA A 249 -4.26 -1.11 35.04
CA ALA A 249 -5.70 -1.10 34.83
C ALA A 249 -6.38 0.26 35.15
N VAL A 250 -5.63 1.29 35.57
CA VAL A 250 -6.17 2.63 35.85
C VAL A 250 -5.82 3.58 34.71
N PHE A 251 -6.82 4.24 34.13
CA PHE A 251 -6.63 5.22 33.06
C PHE A 251 -6.69 6.64 33.60
N LEU A 252 -5.92 7.55 33.01
CA LEU A 252 -5.97 8.99 33.28
C LEU A 252 -6.28 9.75 32.00
N THR A 253 -7.05 10.83 32.13
CA THR A 253 -7.34 11.74 31.02
C THR A 253 -6.09 12.53 30.65
N SER A 254 -5.64 12.40 29.41
CA SER A 254 -4.52 13.17 28.88
C SER A 254 -4.94 14.60 28.51
N TYR A 255 -3.98 15.42 28.06
CA TYR A 255 -4.27 16.71 27.45
C TYR A 255 -4.90 16.53 26.06
N VAL A 256 -5.73 17.49 25.65
CA VAL A 256 -6.37 17.49 24.31
C VAL A 256 -5.28 17.56 23.24
N ARG A 257 -5.31 16.62 22.30
CA ARG A 257 -4.39 16.56 21.16
C ARG A 257 -5.18 16.67 19.86
N PRO A 258 -4.68 17.41 18.85
CA PRO A 258 -5.26 17.39 17.52
C PRO A 258 -5.14 15.99 16.91
N VAL A 259 -6.05 15.70 15.98
CA VAL A 259 -6.04 14.44 15.21
C VAL A 259 -4.74 14.31 14.45
N LYS A 260 -4.26 15.37 13.78
CA LYS A 260 -2.91 15.36 13.21
C LYS A 260 -1.89 15.38 14.33
N PHE A 261 -1.08 14.34 14.42
CA PHE A 261 0.00 14.26 15.39
C PHE A 261 1.12 15.28 15.13
N TRP A 262 1.70 15.76 16.22
CA TRP A 262 2.83 16.70 16.24
C TRP A 262 4.18 15.96 16.13
N GLU A 263 4.39 15.18 15.08
CA GLU A 263 5.72 14.62 14.84
C GLU A 263 6.55 15.55 13.97
N ARG A 264 7.86 15.55 14.24
CA ARG A 264 8.85 16.21 13.40
C ARG A 264 8.81 15.53 12.03
N ASP A 265 8.77 16.31 10.96
CA ASP A 265 8.83 15.76 9.60
C ASP A 265 10.17 15.03 9.42
N TYR A 266 10.17 13.71 9.61
CA TYR A 266 11.31 12.86 9.30
C TYR A 266 11.38 12.74 7.79
N ASN A 267 12.16 13.62 7.15
CA ASN A 267 12.56 13.42 5.76
C ASN A 267 13.51 12.23 5.71
N THR A 268 12.98 11.05 5.43
CA THR A 268 13.77 9.87 5.07
C THR A 268 14.39 10.15 3.70
N ARG A 269 15.61 10.70 3.70
CA ARG A 269 16.41 10.77 2.48
C ARG A 269 17.05 9.42 2.28
N ARG A 270 16.78 8.80 1.13
CA ARG A 270 17.54 7.65 0.63
C ARG A 270 19.03 7.94 0.79
N VAL A 271 19.77 7.00 1.38
CA VAL A 271 21.23 7.08 1.40
C VAL A 271 21.70 6.78 -0.01
N ASP A 272 22.13 7.83 -0.73
CA ASP A 272 22.60 7.65 -2.09
C ASP A 272 24.05 7.15 -2.06
N HIS A 273 24.21 5.85 -2.29
CA HIS A 273 25.51 5.15 -2.30
C HIS A 273 26.42 5.57 -3.47
N SER A 274 26.00 6.52 -4.29
CA SER A 274 26.81 7.15 -5.34
C SER A 274 27.91 8.04 -4.74
N ASN A 275 27.68 8.61 -3.56
CA ASN A 275 28.57 9.60 -2.91
C ASN A 275 29.12 9.15 -1.55
N THR A 276 28.87 7.91 -1.13
CA THR A 276 29.38 7.35 0.12
C THR A 276 30.81 6.85 -0.04
N ARG A 277 31.69 7.17 0.93
CA ARG A 277 33.08 6.68 0.91
C ARG A 277 33.11 5.16 1.06
N LEU A 278 34.00 4.47 0.34
CA LEU A 278 34.19 3.01 0.42
C LEU A 278 34.38 2.50 1.86
N SER A 279 35.00 3.29 2.74
CA SER A 279 35.16 2.97 4.17
C SER A 279 33.83 2.80 4.89
N SER A 280 32.80 3.57 4.54
CA SER A 280 31.45 3.45 5.13
C SER A 280 30.69 2.21 4.66
N HIS A 281 31.06 1.64 3.52
CA HIS A 281 30.56 0.33 3.08
C HIS A 281 31.24 -0.83 3.79
N LEU A 282 32.49 -0.63 4.23
CA LEU A 282 33.33 -1.64 4.86
C LEU A 282 33.06 -1.72 6.38
N GLU A 283 32.70 -0.60 7.02
CA GLU A 283 32.19 -0.52 8.39
C GLU A 283 30.71 -0.94 8.49
N ARG A 284 30.42 -2.14 7.98
CA ARG A 284 29.09 -2.73 7.80
C ARG A 284 28.33 -2.81 9.14
N ASN A 285 27.56 -1.78 9.47
CA ASN A 285 26.54 -1.85 10.50
C ASN A 285 25.42 -2.76 9.98
N LEU A 286 25.27 -3.95 10.57
CA LEU A 286 24.31 -4.99 10.18
C LEU A 286 22.83 -4.55 10.15
N GLY A 287 22.49 -3.34 10.61
CA GLY A 287 21.14 -2.74 10.54
C GLY A 287 21.02 -1.46 9.70
N ALA A 288 22.08 -1.01 9.02
CA ALA A 288 22.02 0.17 8.15
C ALA A 288 21.29 -0.10 6.82
N ASP A 289 21.39 -1.33 6.30
CA ASP A 289 20.68 -1.75 5.09
C ASP A 289 19.17 -1.81 5.31
N ASP A 290 18.71 -2.34 6.46
CA ASP A 290 17.29 -2.39 6.83
C ASP A 290 16.66 -1.00 6.90
N ASN A 291 17.37 -0.02 7.49
CA ASN A 291 16.91 1.36 7.55
C ASN A 291 16.82 2.02 6.17
N ASN A 292 17.76 1.71 5.27
CA ASN A 292 17.72 2.22 3.90
C ASN A 292 16.60 1.56 3.09
N LEU A 293 16.39 0.24 3.24
CA LEU A 293 15.27 -0.48 2.64
C LEU A 293 13.94 0.07 3.15
N ASN A 294 13.79 0.27 4.46
CA ASN A 294 12.61 0.91 5.06
C ASN A 294 12.32 2.24 4.34
N SER A 295 13.33 3.09 4.12
CA SER A 295 13.15 4.38 3.45
C SER A 295 12.63 4.28 2.02
N ILE A 296 13.12 3.32 1.23
CA ILE A 296 12.68 3.06 -0.15
C ILE A 296 11.22 2.58 -0.14
N PHE A 297 10.89 1.68 0.77
CA PHE A 297 9.53 1.17 0.91
C PHE A 297 8.55 2.25 1.36
N TYR A 298 8.92 3.09 2.34
CA TYR A 298 8.11 4.24 2.73
C TYR A 298 7.79 5.12 1.53
N GLU A 299 8.79 5.43 0.69
CA GLU A 299 8.59 6.28 -0.49
C GLU A 299 7.62 5.65 -1.49
N HIS A 300 7.83 4.38 -1.86
CA HIS A 300 6.97 3.68 -2.82
C HIS A 300 5.56 3.43 -2.26
N LEU A 301 5.45 2.95 -1.03
CA LEU A 301 4.17 2.66 -0.37
C LEU A 301 3.35 3.93 -0.17
N THR A 302 3.99 5.03 0.24
CA THR A 302 3.30 6.33 0.40
C THR A 302 2.80 6.84 -0.94
N ARG A 303 3.60 6.75 -2.02
CA ARG A 303 3.15 7.13 -3.37
C ARG A 303 1.99 6.27 -3.86
N SER A 304 2.08 4.96 -3.65
CA SER A 304 1.03 4.01 -4.05
C SER A 304 -0.29 4.29 -3.33
N LEU A 305 -0.25 4.49 -2.01
CA LEU A 305 -1.42 4.90 -1.22
C LEU A 305 -1.94 6.29 -1.64
N GLN A 306 -1.07 7.25 -1.98
CA GLN A 306 -1.51 8.55 -2.50
C GLN A 306 -2.33 8.41 -3.80
N HIS A 307 -2.02 7.41 -4.63
CA HIS A 307 -2.74 7.14 -5.87
C HIS A 307 -4.03 6.33 -5.65
N SER A 308 -4.03 5.31 -4.78
CA SER A 308 -5.15 4.37 -4.66
C SER A 308 -6.11 4.64 -3.50
N LEU A 309 -5.62 5.13 -2.35
CA LEU A 309 -6.35 5.10 -1.07
C LEU A 309 -7.72 5.78 -1.13
N CYS A 310 -7.81 6.93 -1.78
CA CYS A 310 -9.09 7.62 -1.89
C CYS A 310 -10.13 6.81 -2.68
N GLY A 311 -9.71 6.14 -3.75
CA GLY A 311 -10.57 5.24 -4.53
C GLY A 311 -11.00 4.04 -3.69
N ASP A 312 -10.07 3.41 -2.99
CA ASP A 312 -10.34 2.23 -2.17
C ASP A 312 -11.29 2.51 -0.99
N LEU A 313 -11.18 3.70 -0.38
CA LEU A 313 -12.10 4.18 0.65
C LEU A 313 -13.50 4.44 0.08
N ILE A 314 -13.62 5.04 -1.10
CA ILE A 314 -14.92 5.25 -1.78
C ILE A 314 -15.56 3.91 -2.15
N LEU A 315 -14.76 2.93 -2.57
CA LEU A 315 -15.22 1.56 -2.83
C LEU A 315 -15.65 0.82 -1.55
N GLY A 316 -15.38 1.36 -0.36
CA GLY A 316 -15.72 0.75 0.93
C GLY A 316 -14.85 -0.48 1.26
N ARG A 317 -13.64 -0.59 0.69
CA ARG A 317 -12.74 -1.73 0.91
C ARG A 317 -12.17 -1.77 2.33
N TRP A 318 -12.04 -0.62 2.98
CA TRP A 318 -11.57 -0.48 4.36
C TRP A 318 -12.71 -0.45 5.38
N GLY A 319 -13.95 -0.73 4.96
CA GLY A 319 -15.14 -0.63 5.79
C GLY A 319 -15.59 0.82 6.03
N ALA A 320 -16.26 1.06 7.15
CA ALA A 320 -16.71 2.39 7.55
C ALA A 320 -15.54 3.14 8.20
N VAL A 321 -14.95 4.09 7.49
CA VAL A 321 -13.78 4.86 7.94
C VAL A 321 -14.20 6.26 8.39
N ALA A 322 -13.74 6.65 9.57
CA ALA A 322 -13.93 7.95 10.18
C ALA A 322 -12.60 8.73 10.29
N GLN A 323 -12.75 10.01 10.62
CA GLN A 323 -11.60 10.87 10.89
C GLN A 323 -10.93 10.47 12.21
N GLY A 324 -9.62 10.19 12.18
CA GLY A 324 -8.84 9.77 13.34
C GLY A 324 -8.64 8.25 13.46
N ASP A 325 -9.17 7.47 12.51
CA ASP A 325 -9.02 6.01 12.51
C ASP A 325 -7.60 5.58 12.12
N CYS A 326 -7.10 4.56 12.82
CA CYS A 326 -5.80 3.93 12.58
C CYS A 326 -5.99 2.52 12.00
N PHE A 327 -5.23 2.20 10.97
CA PHE A 327 -5.21 0.89 10.33
C PHE A 327 -3.79 0.32 10.38
N VAL A 328 -3.69 -0.99 10.61
CA VAL A 328 -2.43 -1.72 10.48
C VAL A 328 -2.52 -2.55 9.21
N LEU A 329 -1.64 -2.27 8.26
CA LEU A 329 -1.41 -3.10 7.09
C LEU A 329 -0.31 -4.08 7.45
N ALA A 330 -0.65 -5.37 7.48
CA ALA A 330 0.29 -6.44 7.74
C ALA A 330 0.49 -7.28 6.46
N SER A 331 1.73 -7.63 6.21
CA SER A 331 2.21 -8.57 5.20
C SER A 331 3.29 -9.43 5.85
N ASP A 332 3.66 -10.56 5.25
CA ASP A 332 4.57 -11.57 5.82
C ASP A 332 5.89 -10.97 6.35
N TYR A 333 6.37 -9.90 5.71
CA TYR A 333 7.64 -9.25 6.04
C TYR A 333 7.51 -7.76 6.37
N LEU A 334 6.30 -7.19 6.32
CA LEU A 334 6.12 -5.75 6.42
C LEU A 334 4.85 -5.39 7.16
N ASN A 335 5.01 -4.61 8.22
CA ASN A 335 3.90 -4.00 8.93
C ASN A 335 3.95 -2.49 8.73
N CYS A 336 2.79 -1.87 8.56
CA CYS A 336 2.68 -0.43 8.41
C CYS A 336 1.42 0.10 9.08
N LEU A 337 1.56 1.17 9.86
CA LEU A 337 0.43 1.86 10.47
C LEU A 337 0.01 3.07 9.62
N VAL A 338 -1.24 3.08 9.17
CA VAL A 338 -1.84 4.17 8.40
C VAL A 338 -2.87 4.88 9.26
N HIS A 339 -2.70 6.19 9.46
CA HIS A 339 -3.62 7.01 10.23
C HIS A 339 -4.35 8.01 9.34
N ILE A 340 -5.68 8.02 9.39
CA ILE A 340 -6.53 8.91 8.60
C ILE A 340 -6.74 10.23 9.34
N ILE A 341 -6.18 11.33 8.82
CA ILE A 341 -6.21 12.65 9.49
C ILE A 341 -7.49 13.41 9.15
N GLU A 342 -7.91 13.40 7.88
CA GLU A 342 -9.08 14.13 7.41
C GLU A 342 -9.73 13.41 6.24
N LEU A 343 -11.07 13.35 6.28
CA LEU A 343 -11.93 12.84 5.23
C LEU A 343 -12.94 13.92 4.84
N GLY A 344 -13.06 14.23 3.55
CA GLY A 344 -14.09 15.16 3.10
C GLY A 344 -14.13 15.36 1.59
N ASN A 345 -15.33 15.26 1.00
CA ASN A 345 -15.60 15.56 -0.41
C ASN A 345 -14.52 15.03 -1.39
N GLY A 346 -14.21 13.74 -1.32
CA GLY A 346 -13.20 13.10 -2.18
C GLY A 346 -11.75 13.52 -1.90
N LEU A 347 -11.48 14.18 -0.76
CA LEU A 347 -10.15 14.36 -0.19
C LEU A 347 -9.96 13.38 0.96
N VAL A 348 -8.79 12.77 0.98
CA VAL A 348 -8.29 11.98 2.10
C VAL A 348 -6.90 12.49 2.41
N THR A 349 -6.67 12.86 3.66
CA THR A 349 -5.32 13.10 4.17
C THR A 349 -4.99 12.02 5.17
N PHE A 350 -3.81 11.43 5.02
CA PHE A 350 -3.35 10.33 5.84
C PHE A 350 -1.88 10.53 6.23
N GLN A 351 -1.47 9.87 7.29
CA GLN A 351 -0.09 9.81 7.76
C GLN A 351 0.32 8.35 7.91
N MET A 352 1.45 8.00 7.31
CA MET A 352 2.09 6.69 7.44
C MET A 352 3.04 6.69 8.63
N ARG A 353 3.03 5.61 9.41
CA ARG A 353 3.89 5.39 10.57
C ARG A 353 4.37 3.94 10.65
N GLY A 354 5.49 3.73 11.35
CA GLY A 354 5.88 2.43 11.88
C GLY A 354 6.00 1.32 10.85
N LEU A 355 6.89 1.50 9.87
CA LEU A 355 7.33 0.48 8.93
C LEU A 355 8.62 -0.16 9.43
N GLU A 356 8.53 -1.43 9.76
CA GLU A 356 9.66 -2.25 10.20
C GLU A 356 9.63 -3.57 9.41
N PHE A 357 10.70 -3.85 8.64
CA PHE A 357 10.92 -5.16 8.00
C PHE A 357 11.08 -6.30 9.01
N ARG A 358 11.54 -5.96 10.21
CA ARG A 358 11.54 -6.82 11.38
C ARG A 358 10.90 -6.03 12.51
N GLY A 359 9.62 -6.31 12.74
CA GLY A 359 8.92 -5.73 13.87
C GLY A 359 9.66 -6.04 15.17
N THR A 360 9.56 -5.14 16.15
CA THR A 360 9.87 -5.52 17.52
C THR A 360 9.07 -6.76 17.95
N TYR A 361 9.61 -7.57 18.87
CA TYR A 361 8.96 -8.80 19.33
C TYR A 361 7.50 -8.58 19.79
N CYS A 362 7.20 -7.43 20.39
CA CYS A 362 5.85 -7.03 20.78
C CYS A 362 4.94 -6.84 19.56
N GLN A 363 5.42 -6.15 18.53
CA GLN A 363 4.66 -5.87 17.32
C GLN A 363 4.43 -7.13 16.47
N GLN A 364 5.41 -8.04 16.43
CA GLN A 364 5.25 -9.31 15.74
C GLN A 364 4.24 -10.22 16.45
N ARG A 365 4.23 -10.26 17.79
CA ARG A 365 3.19 -10.95 18.55
C ARG A 365 1.79 -10.38 18.35
N GLU A 366 1.66 -9.05 18.25
CA GLU A 366 0.37 -8.42 17.94
C GLU A 366 -0.13 -8.82 16.55
N VAL A 367 0.75 -8.82 15.55
CA VAL A 367 0.39 -9.20 14.17
C VAL A 367 0.09 -10.69 14.05
N GLU A 368 0.85 -11.56 14.72
CA GLU A 368 0.58 -12.99 14.80
C GLU A 368 -0.79 -13.26 15.45
N ALA A 369 -1.12 -12.58 16.56
CA ALA A 369 -2.41 -12.71 17.22
C ALA A 369 -3.61 -12.24 16.36
N ILE A 370 -3.37 -11.30 15.43
CA ILE A 370 -4.39 -10.81 14.48
C ILE A 370 -4.48 -11.71 13.23
N SER A 371 -3.37 -12.34 12.85
CA SER A 371 -3.27 -13.18 11.64
C SER A 371 -3.63 -14.65 11.90
N GLU A 372 -3.65 -15.08 13.16
CA GLU A 372 -4.03 -16.44 13.55
C GLU A 372 -5.48 -16.75 13.13
N GLY A 373 -5.66 -17.89 12.47
CA GLY A 373 -6.95 -18.33 11.94
C GLY A 373 -7.95 -18.61 13.05
N VAL A 374 -9.02 -17.82 13.09
CA VAL A 374 -10.11 -17.96 14.08
C VAL A 374 -11.01 -19.17 13.80
N GLU A 375 -10.89 -19.77 12.62
CA GLU A 375 -11.74 -20.89 12.15
C GLU A 375 -11.47 -22.22 12.88
N ASP A 376 -10.26 -22.43 13.43
CA ASP A 376 -9.84 -23.74 13.95
C ASP A 376 -10.27 -24.02 15.41
N ASN A 377 -10.97 -23.07 16.06
CA ASN A 377 -11.37 -23.21 17.46
C ASN A 377 -12.76 -23.85 17.59
N GLU A 378 -12.83 -25.12 17.97
CA GLU A 378 -14.09 -25.88 18.15
C GLU A 378 -14.74 -25.73 19.54
N GLY A 379 -14.12 -24.94 20.44
CA GLY A 379 -14.50 -24.85 21.85
C GLY A 379 -15.73 -23.98 22.16
N CYS A 380 -16.34 -24.26 23.31
CA CYS A 380 -17.27 -23.40 24.06
C CYS A 380 -16.96 -23.58 25.56
N CYS A 381 -16.20 -22.66 26.15
CA CYS A 381 -15.68 -22.78 27.52
C CYS A 381 -14.88 -24.10 27.70
N CYS A 382 -15.37 -25.03 28.53
CA CYS A 382 -14.72 -26.31 28.84
C CYS A 382 -15.19 -27.49 27.97
N CYS A 383 -16.06 -27.24 26.99
CA CYS A 383 -16.64 -28.27 26.12
C CYS A 383 -16.31 -27.99 24.65
N GLU A 384 -16.26 -29.02 23.82
CA GLU A 384 -16.09 -28.93 22.36
C GLU A 384 -17.39 -29.36 21.66
N PRO A 385 -18.44 -28.51 21.66
CA PRO A 385 -19.72 -28.86 21.04
C PRO A 385 -19.66 -28.85 19.50
N GLY A 386 -18.54 -28.45 18.90
CA GLY A 386 -18.42 -28.20 17.47
C GLY A 386 -19.20 -26.95 17.02
N HIS A 387 -19.20 -26.67 15.72
CA HIS A 387 -19.95 -25.55 15.13
C HIS A 387 -20.57 -25.93 13.77
N LEU A 388 -21.58 -25.16 13.35
CA LEU A 388 -22.19 -25.31 12.02
C LEU A 388 -21.18 -24.92 10.92
N PRO A 389 -21.29 -25.51 9.70
CA PRO A 389 -20.39 -25.18 8.61
C PRO A 389 -20.49 -23.69 8.25
N ASN A 390 -19.34 -23.02 8.14
CA ASN A 390 -19.19 -21.57 7.92
C ASN A 390 -19.64 -20.65 9.07
N MET A 391 -19.95 -21.18 10.25
CA MET A 391 -20.18 -20.40 11.47
C MET A 391 -18.98 -20.51 12.41
N LEU A 392 -18.72 -19.44 13.17
CA LEU A 392 -17.76 -19.47 14.26
C LEU A 392 -18.32 -20.26 15.45
N SER A 393 -17.43 -20.89 16.21
CA SER A 393 -17.76 -21.43 17.53
C SER A 393 -18.16 -20.31 18.50
N LEU A 394 -18.89 -20.66 19.57
CA LEU A 394 -19.30 -19.67 20.57
C LEU A 394 -18.10 -19.04 21.28
N ASN A 395 -17.04 -19.82 21.54
CA ASN A 395 -15.82 -19.29 22.17
C ASN A 395 -15.08 -18.33 21.25
N SER A 396 -14.92 -18.67 19.97
CA SER A 396 -14.25 -17.79 19.01
C SER A 396 -15.05 -16.50 18.79
N ALA A 397 -16.37 -16.58 18.62
CA ALA A 397 -17.25 -15.41 18.52
C ALA A 397 -17.20 -14.51 19.77
N PHE A 398 -17.09 -15.09 20.95
CA PHE A 398 -16.95 -14.35 22.21
C PHE A 398 -15.56 -13.71 22.33
N SER A 399 -14.50 -14.45 22.02
CA SER A 399 -13.12 -13.97 22.06
C SER A 399 -12.90 -12.78 21.11
N GLN A 400 -13.44 -12.86 19.89
CA GLN A 400 -13.34 -11.78 18.89
C GLN A 400 -13.99 -10.46 19.35
N ARG A 401 -15.02 -10.50 20.19
CA ARG A 401 -15.62 -9.28 20.78
C ARG A 401 -14.73 -8.62 21.83
N TRP A 402 -13.75 -9.35 22.35
CA TRP A 402 -12.80 -8.93 23.36
C TRP A 402 -11.40 -8.63 22.79
N LEU A 403 -11.28 -8.47 21.47
CA LEU A 403 -10.06 -7.98 20.84
C LEU A 403 -10.11 -6.45 20.69
N ALA A 404 -8.97 -5.80 20.87
CA ALA A 404 -8.80 -4.37 20.63
C ALA A 404 -8.68 -4.04 19.14
N TRP A 405 -8.22 -5.01 18.34
CA TRP A 405 -8.06 -4.91 16.89
C TRP A 405 -9.07 -5.81 16.18
N GLU A 406 -9.66 -5.31 15.10
CA GLU A 406 -10.55 -6.07 14.23
C GLU A 406 -9.92 -6.15 12.83
N VAL A 407 -9.93 -7.35 12.23
CA VAL A 407 -9.49 -7.54 10.85
C VAL A 407 -10.54 -6.97 9.90
N THR A 408 -10.22 -5.83 9.28
CA THR A 408 -11.12 -5.16 8.33
C THR A 408 -11.11 -5.85 6.96
N ALA A 409 -9.93 -6.20 6.45
CA ALA A 409 -9.73 -6.90 5.19
C ALA A 409 -8.48 -7.79 5.23
N THR A 410 -8.58 -9.02 4.73
CA THR A 410 -7.46 -10.01 4.72
C THR A 410 -6.60 -9.95 3.47
N LYS A 411 -7.14 -9.50 2.33
CA LYS A 411 -6.44 -9.48 1.03
C LYS A 411 -6.57 -8.13 0.35
N TYR A 412 -5.96 -7.12 0.97
CA TYR A 412 -5.83 -5.80 0.38
C TYR A 412 -4.60 -5.75 -0.54
N VAL A 413 -4.83 -5.48 -1.83
CA VAL A 413 -3.77 -5.48 -2.84
C VAL A 413 -3.32 -4.04 -3.07
N LEU A 414 -2.02 -3.82 -2.92
CA LEU A 414 -1.40 -2.54 -3.17
C LEU A 414 -0.14 -2.74 -4.03
N GLU A 415 0.10 -1.83 -4.95
CA GLU A 415 1.34 -1.85 -5.73
C GLU A 415 2.52 -1.51 -4.79
N GLY A 416 3.42 -2.48 -4.63
CA GLY A 416 4.56 -2.40 -3.72
C GLY A 416 5.88 -2.62 -4.44
N TYR A 417 6.97 -2.40 -3.70
CA TYR A 417 8.31 -2.72 -4.16
C TYR A 417 8.60 -4.19 -3.86
N SER A 418 8.96 -4.98 -4.87
CA SER A 418 9.38 -6.37 -4.68
C SER A 418 10.87 -6.41 -4.35
N ILE A 419 11.21 -6.88 -3.16
CA ILE A 419 12.57 -7.33 -2.86
C ILE A 419 12.65 -8.80 -3.31
N SER A 420 13.69 -9.14 -4.06
CA SER A 420 14.07 -10.54 -4.22
C SER A 420 14.69 -11.02 -2.92
N ASP A 421 14.04 -11.95 -2.20
CA ASP A 421 14.51 -12.48 -0.91
C ASP A 421 15.87 -13.20 -1.01
N ASN A 422 16.23 -13.63 -2.22
CA ASN A 422 17.53 -14.24 -2.49
C ASN A 422 18.61 -13.17 -2.60
N SER A 423 19.45 -13.06 -1.56
CA SER A 423 20.68 -12.28 -1.62
C SER A 423 21.51 -12.69 -2.83
N ALA A 424 21.88 -11.71 -3.66
CA ALA A 424 22.77 -11.93 -4.80
C ALA A 424 24.12 -12.54 -4.36
N VAL A 425 24.57 -12.24 -3.14
CA VAL A 425 25.78 -12.84 -2.54
C VAL A 425 25.59 -14.34 -2.35
N SER A 426 24.48 -14.76 -1.75
CA SER A 426 24.19 -16.18 -1.52
C SER A 426 23.96 -16.93 -2.82
N MET A 427 23.26 -16.32 -3.78
CA MET A 427 22.99 -16.91 -5.09
C MET A 427 24.26 -17.11 -5.91
N LEU A 428 25.09 -16.07 -6.01
CA LEU A 428 26.32 -16.10 -6.80
C LEU A 428 27.52 -16.64 -6.01
N GLN A 429 27.34 -17.14 -4.78
CA GLN A 429 28.41 -17.79 -4.05
C GLN A 429 28.93 -19.03 -4.78
N VAL A 430 28.00 -19.80 -5.35
CA VAL A 430 28.29 -21.01 -6.12
C VAL A 430 28.85 -20.65 -7.50
N PHE A 431 29.97 -21.25 -7.88
CA PHE A 431 30.62 -20.99 -9.17
C PHE A 431 29.73 -21.32 -10.36
N ASP A 432 28.90 -22.37 -10.27
CA ASP A 432 27.98 -22.75 -11.35
C ASP A 432 26.99 -21.63 -11.71
N PHE A 433 26.48 -20.89 -10.72
CA PHE A 433 25.59 -19.74 -10.99
C PHE A 433 26.33 -18.56 -11.59
N ARG A 434 27.59 -18.29 -11.18
CA ARG A 434 28.42 -17.28 -11.86
C ARG A 434 28.72 -17.67 -13.30
N LYS A 435 28.99 -18.95 -13.53
CA LYS A 435 29.22 -19.51 -14.86
C LYS A 435 28.00 -19.32 -15.76
N VAL A 436 26.82 -19.69 -15.26
CA VAL A 436 25.55 -19.44 -15.96
C VAL A 436 25.33 -17.95 -16.24
N LEU A 437 25.62 -17.06 -15.28
CA LEU A 437 25.48 -15.61 -15.47
C LEU A 437 26.42 -15.08 -16.56
N VAL A 438 27.69 -15.49 -16.57
CA VAL A 438 28.65 -15.08 -17.60
C VAL A 438 28.29 -15.66 -18.97
N THR A 439 27.81 -16.91 -19.02
CA THR A 439 27.27 -17.50 -20.26
C THR A 439 26.10 -16.69 -20.81
N TYR A 440 25.15 -16.28 -19.95
CA TYR A 440 24.04 -15.42 -20.38
C TYR A 440 24.52 -14.04 -20.81
N TYR A 441 25.48 -13.45 -20.10
CA TYR A 441 26.08 -12.17 -20.49
C TYR A 441 26.71 -12.24 -21.89
N VAL A 442 27.48 -13.29 -22.19
CA VAL A 442 28.06 -13.51 -23.54
C VAL A 442 26.96 -13.73 -24.58
N LYS A 443 25.93 -14.53 -24.28
CA LYS A 443 24.77 -14.72 -25.16
C LYS A 443 24.02 -13.42 -25.44
N SER A 444 23.89 -12.54 -24.45
CA SER A 444 23.28 -11.21 -24.59
C SER A 444 24.12 -10.29 -25.46
N ILE A 445 25.45 -10.26 -25.28
CA ILE A 445 26.37 -9.54 -26.18
C ILE A 445 26.18 -10.02 -27.62
N ILE A 446 26.15 -11.33 -27.85
CA ILE A 446 25.93 -11.91 -29.19
C ILE A 446 24.58 -11.47 -29.75
N PHE A 447 23.52 -11.54 -28.95
CA PHE A 447 22.16 -11.16 -29.36
C PHE A 447 22.11 -9.69 -29.81
N TYR A 448 22.66 -8.77 -29.02
CA TYR A 448 22.69 -7.35 -29.38
C TYR A 448 23.65 -7.04 -30.54
N ALA A 449 24.78 -7.76 -30.65
CA ALA A 449 25.73 -7.59 -31.75
C ALA A 449 25.10 -7.98 -33.09
N VAL A 450 24.49 -9.16 -33.14
CA VAL A 450 23.88 -9.73 -34.35
C VAL A 450 22.59 -9.01 -34.71
N GLY A 451 21.78 -8.64 -33.72
CA GLY A 451 20.54 -7.88 -33.90
C GLY A 451 20.72 -6.41 -34.26
N SER A 452 21.95 -5.87 -34.16
CA SER A 452 22.20 -4.45 -34.42
C SER A 452 22.01 -4.08 -35.90
N PRO A 453 21.36 -2.93 -36.20
CA PRO A 453 21.31 -2.41 -37.56
C PRO A 453 22.69 -1.99 -38.09
N CYS A 454 23.64 -1.68 -37.19
CA CYS A 454 25.00 -1.24 -37.52
C CYS A 454 25.98 -2.40 -37.81
N LEU A 455 25.51 -3.66 -37.79
CA LEU A 455 26.40 -4.81 -37.99
C LEU A 455 27.12 -4.78 -39.35
N GLU A 456 26.39 -4.47 -40.43
CA GLU A 456 26.97 -4.36 -41.79
C GLU A 456 28.02 -3.25 -41.88
N THR A 457 27.80 -2.13 -41.18
CA THR A 457 28.77 -1.02 -41.13
C THR A 457 30.02 -1.40 -40.33
N TRP A 458 29.87 -2.15 -39.23
CA TRP A 458 31.01 -2.63 -38.44
C TRP A 458 31.87 -3.64 -39.21
N LEU A 459 31.23 -4.58 -39.91
CA LEU A 459 31.94 -5.58 -40.73
C LEU A 459 32.58 -4.99 -41.99
N SER A 460 32.12 -3.83 -42.47
CA SER A 460 32.71 -3.12 -43.60
C SER A 460 33.83 -2.15 -43.20
N SER A 461 34.02 -1.92 -41.90
CA SER A 461 35.02 -0.95 -41.40
C SER A 461 36.43 -1.55 -41.46
N PRO A 462 37.39 -0.90 -42.15
CA PRO A 462 38.74 -1.42 -42.29
C PRO A 462 39.48 -1.47 -40.94
N VAL A 463 39.22 -0.51 -40.05
CA VAL A 463 39.85 -0.42 -38.71
C VAL A 463 39.44 -1.61 -37.83
N ILE A 464 38.16 -1.97 -37.86
CA ILE A 464 37.63 -3.10 -37.09
C ILE A 464 38.14 -4.41 -37.69
N MET A 465 38.12 -4.56 -39.02
CA MET A 465 38.60 -5.78 -39.67
C MET A 465 40.09 -6.02 -39.47
N GLU A 466 40.92 -4.97 -39.46
CA GLU A 466 42.34 -5.06 -39.12
C GLU A 466 42.54 -5.52 -37.66
N ALA A 467 41.75 -4.96 -36.73
CA ALA A 467 41.78 -5.38 -35.33
C ALA A 467 41.28 -6.82 -35.11
N LEU A 468 40.36 -7.32 -35.97
CA LEU A 468 39.81 -8.67 -35.91
C LEU A 468 40.75 -9.73 -36.51
N GLN A 469 41.74 -9.34 -37.32
CA GLN A 469 42.63 -10.25 -38.03
C GLN A 469 43.33 -11.30 -37.11
N PRO A 470 43.84 -10.95 -35.92
CA PRO A 470 44.43 -11.93 -35.00
C PRO A 470 43.43 -12.96 -34.49
N TYR A 471 42.16 -12.58 -34.33
CA TYR A 471 41.10 -13.45 -33.85
C TYR A 471 40.60 -14.44 -34.91
N CYS A 472 40.99 -14.26 -36.17
CA CYS A 472 40.72 -15.20 -37.25
C CYS A 472 41.71 -16.37 -37.29
N ASP A 473 42.87 -16.26 -36.64
CA ASP A 473 43.85 -17.34 -36.60
C ASP A 473 43.33 -18.54 -35.77
N ARG A 474 43.50 -19.75 -36.29
CA ARG A 474 43.10 -21.00 -35.63
C ARG A 474 43.94 -21.31 -34.40
N ASN A 475 45.15 -20.78 -34.34
CA ASN A 475 46.08 -20.96 -33.22
C ASN A 475 45.97 -19.82 -32.19
N PHE A 476 45.01 -18.91 -32.35
CA PHE A 476 44.80 -17.83 -31.39
C PHE A 476 44.32 -18.38 -30.04
N VAL A 477 45.06 -18.04 -28.99
CA VAL A 477 44.72 -18.33 -27.60
C VAL A 477 44.81 -17.03 -26.82
N ASP A 478 43.74 -16.65 -26.15
CA ASP A 478 43.78 -15.54 -25.20
C ASP A 478 44.11 -16.05 -23.81
N LEU A 479 45.25 -15.59 -23.28
CA LEU A 479 45.85 -16.01 -22.00
C LEU A 479 45.66 -14.95 -20.91
N ASP A 480 44.69 -14.05 -21.07
CA ASP A 480 44.39 -13.04 -20.05
C ASP A 480 44.03 -13.72 -18.70
N PRO A 481 44.66 -13.32 -17.58
CA PRO A 481 44.42 -13.92 -16.27
C PRO A 481 42.99 -13.75 -15.74
N VAL A 482 42.17 -12.91 -16.39
CA VAL A 482 40.74 -12.75 -16.08
C VAL A 482 39.95 -14.04 -16.38
N PHE A 483 40.36 -14.85 -17.34
CA PHE A 483 39.63 -16.05 -17.74
C PHE A 483 39.83 -17.20 -16.75
N ASN A 484 38.74 -17.84 -16.34
CA ASN A 484 38.75 -18.84 -15.28
C ASN A 484 37.86 -20.05 -15.64
N MET A 485 38.42 -21.25 -15.50
CA MET A 485 37.72 -22.54 -15.64
C MET A 485 36.40 -22.65 -14.85
N ASN A 486 36.32 -22.01 -13.68
CA ASN A 486 35.15 -22.09 -12.81
C ASN A 486 33.99 -21.17 -13.27
N ILE A 487 34.27 -20.19 -14.14
CA ILE A 487 33.32 -19.13 -14.52
C ILE A 487 33.08 -19.11 -16.03
N ASP A 488 34.09 -19.42 -16.84
CA ASP A 488 33.98 -19.44 -18.29
C ASP A 488 33.64 -20.85 -18.79
N GLU A 489 32.53 -20.96 -19.52
CA GLU A 489 32.09 -22.23 -20.12
C GLU A 489 32.98 -22.67 -21.28
N ASP A 490 33.53 -21.73 -22.03
CA ASP A 490 34.42 -21.89 -23.19
C ASP A 490 35.91 -21.90 -22.84
N TYR A 491 36.26 -22.13 -21.57
CA TYR A 491 37.65 -22.24 -21.16
C TYR A 491 38.30 -23.52 -21.72
N ASP A 492 39.40 -23.40 -22.47
CA ASP A 492 40.13 -24.53 -23.02
C ASP A 492 41.23 -24.99 -22.06
N PHE A 493 41.03 -26.16 -21.45
CA PHE A 493 41.97 -26.79 -20.52
C PHE A 493 43.34 -27.07 -21.13
N ARG A 494 43.43 -27.32 -22.44
CA ARG A 494 44.69 -27.68 -23.10
C ARG A 494 45.53 -26.44 -23.40
N ALA A 495 44.87 -25.35 -23.75
CA ALA A 495 45.51 -24.08 -24.10
C ALA A 495 45.66 -23.14 -22.90
N ALA A 496 45.06 -23.46 -21.74
CA ALA A 496 45.04 -22.64 -20.53
C ALA A 496 44.48 -21.21 -20.77
N GLY A 497 43.47 -21.10 -21.63
CA GLY A 497 42.89 -19.83 -22.04
C GLY A 497 41.65 -20.02 -22.89
N ILE A 498 41.22 -18.96 -23.58
CA ILE A 498 40.05 -19.02 -24.46
C ILE A 498 40.52 -19.14 -25.91
N THR A 499 40.01 -20.17 -26.60
CA THR A 499 40.30 -20.41 -28.01
C THR A 499 39.05 -20.14 -28.86
N ARG A 500 39.27 -19.80 -30.13
CA ARG A 500 38.16 -19.63 -31.07
C ARG A 500 37.34 -20.92 -31.22
N ASN A 501 38.02 -22.08 -31.15
CA ASN A 501 37.37 -23.39 -31.26
C ASN A 501 36.46 -23.69 -30.08
N SER A 502 36.91 -23.42 -28.84
CA SER A 502 36.08 -23.61 -27.64
C SER A 502 34.89 -22.65 -27.63
N PHE A 503 35.09 -21.39 -28.03
CA PHE A 503 34.01 -20.41 -28.19
C PHE A 503 32.96 -20.87 -29.21
N CYS A 504 33.40 -21.30 -30.41
CA CYS A 504 32.49 -21.79 -31.44
C CYS A 504 31.79 -23.09 -31.02
N HIS A 505 32.39 -23.92 -30.18
CA HIS A 505 31.74 -25.14 -29.70
C HIS A 505 30.49 -24.83 -28.85
N ILE A 506 30.49 -23.72 -28.11
CA ILE A 506 29.40 -23.37 -27.18
C ILE A 506 28.43 -22.34 -27.76
N TYR A 507 28.94 -21.33 -28.48
CA TYR A 507 28.15 -20.17 -28.86
C TYR A 507 27.79 -20.10 -30.36
N LEU A 508 28.34 -20.96 -31.22
CA LEU A 508 28.07 -20.90 -32.67
C LEU A 508 26.59 -21.11 -32.99
N ASP A 509 25.96 -22.11 -32.38
CA ASP A 509 24.54 -22.41 -32.61
C ASP A 509 23.66 -21.21 -32.21
N TRP A 510 24.04 -20.49 -31.15
CA TRP A 510 23.35 -19.27 -30.73
C TRP A 510 23.56 -18.09 -31.69
N ILE A 511 24.77 -17.92 -32.22
CA ILE A 511 25.07 -16.91 -33.25
C ILE A 511 24.25 -17.18 -34.50
N GLN A 512 24.20 -18.44 -34.95
CA GLN A 512 23.43 -18.86 -36.12
C GLN A 512 21.93 -18.61 -35.91
N PHE A 513 21.40 -18.98 -34.75
CA PHE A 513 20.01 -18.71 -34.39
C PHE A 513 19.68 -17.21 -34.37
N CYS A 514 20.54 -16.37 -33.78
CA CYS A 514 20.35 -14.91 -33.79
C CYS A 514 20.40 -14.35 -35.22
N ALA A 515 21.31 -14.87 -36.06
CA ALA A 515 21.48 -14.45 -37.44
C ALA A 515 20.30 -14.87 -38.34
N ASP A 516 19.62 -15.98 -38.02
CA ASP A 516 18.42 -16.45 -38.72
C ASP A 516 17.18 -15.61 -38.37
N LYS A 517 17.10 -15.08 -37.14
CA LYS A 517 16.00 -14.21 -36.70
C LYS A 517 16.14 -12.74 -37.11
N ARG A 518 17.25 -12.37 -37.75
CA ARG A 518 17.50 -11.01 -38.22
C ARG A 518 16.72 -10.74 -39.51
N ASP A 519 16.08 -9.57 -39.62
CA ASP A 519 15.32 -9.17 -40.82
C ASP A 519 16.18 -9.14 -42.10
N LYS A 520 17.46 -8.78 -41.96
CA LYS A 520 18.45 -8.82 -43.04
C LYS A 520 19.31 -10.08 -42.93
N ALA A 521 19.14 -11.02 -43.85
CA ALA A 521 19.91 -12.26 -43.89
C ALA A 521 21.42 -11.98 -44.08
N LEU A 522 22.24 -12.60 -43.23
CA LEU A 522 23.70 -12.60 -43.35
C LEU A 522 24.15 -13.70 -44.32
N SER A 523 25.09 -13.37 -45.21
CA SER A 523 25.57 -14.26 -46.28
C SER A 523 26.50 -15.38 -45.79
N ASP A 524 27.30 -15.13 -44.76
CA ASP A 524 28.22 -16.11 -44.17
C ASP A 524 27.99 -16.24 -42.66
N LYS A 525 27.66 -17.45 -42.22
CA LYS A 525 27.40 -17.85 -40.83
C LYS A 525 28.31 -19.01 -40.41
N SER A 526 29.35 -19.26 -41.19
CA SER A 526 30.31 -20.32 -40.93
C SER A 526 31.21 -19.97 -39.74
N LYS A 527 31.89 -20.97 -39.19
CA LYS A 527 32.89 -20.79 -38.12
C LYS A 527 33.96 -19.76 -38.46
N GLU A 528 34.24 -19.58 -39.75
CA GLU A 528 35.28 -18.69 -40.25
C GLU A 528 34.78 -17.27 -40.56
N SER A 529 33.48 -17.00 -40.38
CA SER A 529 32.86 -15.72 -40.73
C SER A 529 33.35 -14.55 -39.87
N ALA A 530 33.37 -13.36 -40.45
CA ALA A 530 33.74 -12.11 -39.76
C ALA A 530 32.76 -11.76 -38.62
N VAL A 531 31.49 -12.19 -38.72
CA VAL A 531 30.48 -12.03 -37.67
C VAL A 531 30.89 -12.82 -36.42
N VAL A 532 31.33 -14.07 -36.59
CA VAL A 532 31.79 -14.92 -35.49
C VAL A 532 33.04 -14.32 -34.85
N SER A 533 33.99 -13.80 -35.65
CA SER A 533 35.18 -13.12 -35.12
C SER A 533 34.84 -11.85 -34.33
N LEU A 534 33.87 -11.05 -34.80
CA LEU A 534 33.39 -9.87 -34.09
C LEU A 534 32.71 -10.24 -32.77
N CYS A 535 31.80 -11.22 -32.78
CA CYS A 535 31.14 -11.72 -31.57
C CYS A 535 32.16 -12.29 -30.57
N PHE A 536 33.17 -13.00 -31.06
CA PHE A 536 34.26 -13.52 -30.25
C PHE A 536 35.05 -12.38 -29.59
N ALA A 537 35.52 -11.39 -30.35
CA ALA A 537 36.25 -10.23 -29.82
C ALA A 537 35.43 -9.43 -28.80
N LEU A 538 34.13 -9.19 -29.07
CA LEU A 538 33.23 -8.50 -28.13
C LEU A 538 32.99 -9.31 -26.85
N SER A 539 32.92 -10.65 -26.94
CA SER A 539 32.79 -11.50 -25.74
C SER A 539 34.03 -11.47 -24.85
N LEU A 540 35.22 -11.36 -25.44
CA LEU A 540 36.48 -11.21 -24.69
C LEU A 540 36.55 -9.83 -24.03
N LEU A 541 36.22 -8.77 -24.77
CA LEU A 541 36.10 -7.40 -24.24
C LEU A 541 35.12 -7.33 -23.07
N GLY A 542 33.91 -7.89 -23.22
CA GLY A 542 32.88 -7.90 -22.19
C GLY A 542 33.35 -8.56 -20.89
N ARG A 543 34.11 -9.65 -21.00
CA ARG A 543 34.69 -10.36 -19.85
C ARG A 543 35.89 -9.64 -19.24
N ARG A 544 36.79 -9.07 -20.04
CA ARG A 544 37.91 -8.26 -19.53
C ARG A 544 37.43 -7.00 -18.83
N THR A 545 36.37 -6.36 -19.32
CA THR A 545 35.76 -5.20 -18.63
C THR A 545 35.12 -5.60 -17.29
N LEU A 546 34.48 -6.78 -17.21
CA LEU A 546 34.00 -7.35 -15.94
C LEU A 546 35.17 -7.66 -14.99
N GLY A 547 36.23 -8.28 -15.51
CA GLY A 547 37.47 -8.57 -14.79
C GLY A 547 38.12 -7.30 -14.22
N ALA A 548 38.31 -6.28 -15.04
CA ALA A 548 38.91 -5.01 -14.66
C ALA A 548 38.07 -4.29 -13.58
N ALA A 549 36.74 -4.28 -13.72
CA ALA A 549 35.84 -3.72 -12.71
C ALA A 549 35.88 -4.52 -11.39
N SER A 550 36.12 -5.83 -11.46
CA SER A 550 36.29 -6.71 -10.29
C SER A 550 37.72 -6.75 -9.72
N HIS A 551 38.62 -5.83 -10.11
CA HIS A 551 40.04 -5.84 -9.71
C HIS A 551 40.77 -7.16 -10.03
N ASN A 552 40.36 -7.84 -11.10
CA ASN A 552 40.88 -9.14 -11.56
C ASN A 552 40.72 -10.29 -10.53
N THR A 553 39.80 -10.16 -9.56
CA THR A 553 39.54 -11.17 -8.51
C THR A 553 38.14 -11.76 -8.62
N LEU A 554 37.77 -12.22 -9.84
CA LEU A 554 36.46 -12.83 -10.16
C LEU A 554 36.13 -14.10 -9.33
N SER A 555 37.13 -14.70 -8.68
CA SER A 555 36.96 -15.85 -7.79
C SER A 555 36.26 -15.50 -6.47
N SER A 556 36.35 -14.25 -6.02
CA SER A 556 35.62 -13.76 -4.85
C SER A 556 34.25 -13.21 -5.26
N VAL A 557 33.20 -13.60 -4.53
CA VAL A 557 31.82 -13.15 -4.78
C VAL A 557 31.70 -11.64 -4.65
N ASP A 558 32.34 -11.06 -3.63
CA ASP A 558 32.20 -9.64 -3.32
C ASP A 558 32.78 -8.78 -4.44
N PHE A 559 33.94 -9.16 -4.97
CA PHE A 559 34.58 -8.47 -6.10
C PHE A 559 33.85 -8.71 -7.41
N PHE A 560 33.32 -9.93 -7.62
CA PHE A 560 32.47 -10.24 -8.78
C PHE A 560 31.21 -9.37 -8.81
N LEU A 561 30.49 -9.27 -7.68
CA LEU A 561 29.30 -8.44 -7.55
C LEU A 561 29.61 -6.94 -7.68
N TYR A 562 30.73 -6.49 -7.11
CA TYR A 562 31.20 -5.12 -7.29
C TYR A 562 31.43 -4.80 -8.77
N GLY A 563 32.11 -5.69 -9.49
CA GLY A 563 32.35 -5.55 -10.92
C GLY A 563 31.05 -5.52 -11.73
N LEU A 564 30.12 -6.44 -11.45
CA LEU A 564 28.81 -6.49 -12.10
C LEU A 564 28.01 -5.19 -11.87
N HIS A 565 27.98 -4.70 -10.63
CA HIS A 565 27.30 -3.45 -10.28
C HIS A 565 27.92 -2.21 -10.96
N ALA A 566 29.25 -2.17 -11.07
CA ALA A 566 29.96 -1.11 -11.78
C ALA A 566 29.61 -1.09 -13.28
N LEU A 567 29.60 -2.26 -13.93
CA LEU A 567 29.17 -2.37 -15.33
C LEU A 567 27.69 -2.00 -15.51
N PHE A 568 26.81 -2.40 -14.58
CA PHE A 568 25.39 -2.06 -14.63
C PHE A 568 25.15 -0.54 -14.54
N LYS A 569 25.94 0.16 -13.71
CA LYS A 569 26.00 1.63 -13.65
C LYS A 569 26.55 2.27 -14.92
N GLY A 570 27.32 1.52 -15.71
CA GLY A 570 27.94 1.97 -16.95
C GLY A 570 29.42 2.38 -16.82
N ASP A 571 30.11 1.98 -15.76
CA ASP A 571 31.56 2.21 -15.59
C ASP A 571 32.35 1.12 -16.32
N PHE A 572 32.54 1.30 -17.64
CA PHE A 572 33.34 0.41 -18.48
C PHE A 572 34.79 0.91 -18.54
N ARG A 573 35.72 0.13 -17.97
CA ARG A 573 37.16 0.44 -18.01
C ARG A 573 37.86 -0.49 -18.98
N ILE A 574 38.33 0.07 -20.09
CA ILE A 574 39.10 -0.65 -21.10
C ILE A 574 40.57 -0.54 -20.70
N THR A 575 41.14 -1.63 -20.19
CA THR A 575 42.52 -1.68 -19.67
C THR A 575 43.49 -2.38 -20.61
N SER A 576 42.99 -3.19 -21.54
CA SER A 576 43.80 -3.94 -22.50
C SER A 576 43.98 -3.16 -23.79
N VAL A 577 45.24 -3.03 -24.25
CA VAL A 577 45.57 -2.41 -25.55
C VAL A 577 44.91 -3.16 -26.72
N ARG A 578 44.64 -4.46 -26.55
CA ARG A 578 43.97 -5.32 -27.56
C ARG A 578 42.50 -4.96 -27.79
N ASP A 579 41.93 -4.11 -26.95
CA ASP A 579 40.53 -3.71 -26.97
C ASP A 579 40.33 -2.25 -27.43
N GLU A 580 41.40 -1.51 -27.70
CA GLU A 580 41.33 -0.08 -28.09
C GLU A 580 40.58 0.15 -29.41
N TRP A 581 40.47 -0.87 -30.26
CA TRP A 581 39.69 -0.81 -31.50
C TRP A 581 38.22 -0.45 -31.27
N ILE A 582 37.68 -0.67 -30.07
CA ILE A 582 36.32 -0.27 -29.68
C ILE A 582 36.13 1.26 -29.72
N PHE A 583 37.20 2.04 -29.55
CA PHE A 583 37.13 3.51 -29.62
C PHE A 583 36.88 4.04 -31.03
N SER A 584 37.03 3.20 -32.07
CA SER A 584 36.65 3.56 -33.44
C SER A 584 35.14 3.75 -33.59
N ASP A 585 34.33 3.01 -32.82
CA ASP A 585 32.89 3.21 -32.73
C ASP A 585 32.35 2.81 -31.34
N MET A 586 32.04 3.84 -30.54
CA MET A 586 31.51 3.67 -29.18
C MET A 586 30.11 3.06 -29.13
N ASP A 587 29.40 2.95 -30.26
CA ASP A 587 28.12 2.24 -30.31
C ASP A 587 28.27 0.75 -30.02
N LEU A 588 29.42 0.13 -30.32
CA LEU A 588 29.70 -1.25 -29.92
C LEU A 588 29.65 -1.42 -28.39
N LEU A 589 30.18 -0.44 -27.64
CA LEU A 589 30.10 -0.48 -26.18
C LEU A 589 28.69 -0.13 -25.68
N LYS A 590 28.08 0.95 -26.20
CA LYS A 590 26.80 1.48 -25.70
C LYS A 590 25.56 0.70 -26.11
N LYS A 591 25.57 0.08 -27.29
CA LYS A 591 24.42 -0.65 -27.86
C LYS A 591 24.56 -2.16 -27.82
N VAL A 592 25.76 -2.69 -27.57
CA VAL A 592 26.00 -4.14 -27.50
C VAL A 592 26.45 -4.58 -26.11
N VAL A 593 27.61 -4.12 -25.65
CA VAL A 593 28.20 -4.60 -24.38
C VAL A 593 27.40 -4.12 -23.17
N ALA A 594 27.06 -2.83 -23.10
CA ALA A 594 26.33 -2.26 -21.97
C ALA A 594 24.90 -2.78 -21.81
N PRO A 595 24.11 -2.93 -22.89
CA PRO A 595 22.81 -3.60 -22.82
C PRO A 595 22.93 -5.10 -22.54
N GLY A 596 24.08 -5.73 -22.85
CA GLY A 596 24.30 -7.15 -22.55
C GLY A 596 24.34 -7.47 -21.04
N VAL A 597 24.80 -6.51 -20.22
CA VAL A 597 24.85 -6.62 -18.75
C VAL A 597 23.50 -6.34 -18.10
N ARG A 598 22.65 -5.53 -18.73
CA ARG A 598 21.36 -5.08 -18.21
C ARG A 598 20.25 -6.04 -18.58
#